data_AF-A0A940ZZP6-F1
#
_entry.id   AF-A0A940ZZP6-F1
#
_cell.length_a   1.000
_cell.length_b   1.000
_cell.length_c   1.000
_cell.angle_alpha   90.00
_cell.angle_beta   90.00
_cell.angle_gamma   90.00
#
_symmetry.space_group_name_H-M   'P 1'
#
loop_
_entity.id
_entity.type
_entity.pdbx_description
1 polymer ?
#
loop_
_entity_poly.entity_id
_entity_poly.type
_entity_poly.pdbx_seq_one_letter_code
_entity_poly.pdbx_strand_id
1 'polypeptide(L)' 'MLIVMEHSATPEQIETVIRAVKRLGFAPQPIPGENRMAIGVLG' A
#
# COMPACT_ATOMS: atom_id res chain seq x y z
N MET A 1 -4.17 -3.40 9.66
CA MET A 1 -5.01 -2.68 8.66
C MET A 1 -4.66 -3.19 7.27
N LEU A 2 -5.58 -3.20 6.31
CA LEU A 2 -5.29 -3.58 4.91
C LEU A 2 -5.78 -2.45 3.98
N ILE A 3 -4.88 -1.89 3.19
CA ILE A 3 -5.20 -0.92 2.15
C ILE A 3 -5.19 -1.67 0.81
N VAL A 4 -6.34 -1.78 0.18
CA VAL A 4 -6.44 -2.38 -1.16
C VAL A 4 -6.34 -1.26 -2.18
N MET A 5 -5.33 -1.33 -3.05
CA MET A 5 -5.18 -0.37 -4.13
C MET A 5 -6.10 -0.72 -5.29
N GLU A 6 -6.43 0.30 -6.08
CA GLU A 6 -7.17 0.13 -7.32
C GLU A 6 -6.36 -0.69 -8.34
N HIS A 7 -7.04 -1.38 -9.25
CA HIS A 7 -6.37 -2.26 -10.23
C HIS A 7 -5.43 -1.49 -11.18
N SER A 8 -5.69 -0.19 -11.37
CA SER A 8 -4.90 0.72 -12.20
C SER A 8 -3.94 1.59 -11.39
N ALA A 9 -3.70 1.25 -10.11
CA ALA A 9 -2.86 2.07 -9.25
C ALA A 9 -1.44 2.14 -9.81
N THR A 10 -0.97 3.35 -10.11
CA THR A 10 0.37 3.53 -10.66
C THR A 10 1.43 3.34 -9.57
N PRO A 11 2.68 3.04 -9.94
CA PRO A 11 3.77 2.94 -8.99
C PRO A 11 3.92 4.20 -8.11
N GLU A 12 3.68 5.41 -8.65
CA GLU A 12 3.75 6.63 -7.85
C GLU A 12 2.66 6.71 -6.77
N GLN A 13 1.46 6.22 -7.07
CA GLN A 13 0.36 6.17 -6.10
C GLN A 13 0.68 5.19 -4.97
N ILE A 14 1.22 4.02 -5.31
CA ILE A 14 1.67 3.02 -4.34
C ILE A 14 2.73 3.62 -3.40
N GLU A 15 3.75 4.29 -3.95
CA GLU A 15 4.77 4.96 -3.15
C GLU A 15 4.20 6.07 -2.26
N THR A 16 3.22 6.82 -2.76
CA THR A 16 2.56 7.88 -1.99
C THR A 16 1.85 7.31 -0.77
N VAL A 17 1.12 6.20 -0.94
CA VAL A 17 0.47 5.49 0.16
C VAL A 17 1.50 4.92 1.13
N ILE A 18 2.56 4.29 0.65
CA ILE A 18 3.67 3.78 1.48
C ILE A 18 4.27 4.90 2.33
N ARG A 19 4.55 6.07 1.74
CA ARG A 19 5.10 7.24 2.44
C ARG A 19 4.13 7.79 3.48
N ALA A 20 2.83 7.83 3.18
CA ALA A 20 1.81 8.27 4.13
C ALA A 20 1.73 7.32 5.33
N VAL A 21 1.71 6.00 5.09
CA VAL A 21 1.67 4.97 6.14
C VAL A 21 2.92 5.03 7.03
N LYS A 22 4.12 5.16 6.44
CA LYS A 22 5.37 5.33 7.21
C LYS A 22 5.36 6.57 8.09
N ARG A 23 4.79 7.68 7.60
CA ARG A 23 4.69 8.94 8.36
C ARG A 23 3.75 8.82 9.56
N LEU A 24 2.76 7.95 9.48
CA LEU A 24 1.87 7.62 10.59
C LEU A 24 2.51 6.69 11.63
N GLY A 25 3.75 6.24 11.41
CA GLY A 25 4.47 5.34 12.31
C GLY A 25 4.17 3.85 12.08
N PHE A 26 3.43 3.52 11.02
CA PHE A 26 3.11 2.13 10.69
C PHE A 26 4.05 1.57 9.62
N ALA A 27 4.17 0.24 9.58
CA ALA A 27 4.94 -0.47 8.57
C ALA A 27 4.04 -0.89 7.39
N PRO A 28 4.17 -0.28 6.20
CA PRO A 28 3.48 -0.76 5.01
C PRO A 28 4.21 -1.98 4.42
N GLN A 29 3.45 -3.04 4.17
CA GLN A 29 3.88 -4.27 3.52
C GLN A 29 3.11 -4.45 2.19
N PRO A 30 3.75 -4.17 1.04
CA PRO A 30 3.15 -4.43 -0.26
C PRO A 30 2.95 -5.93 -0.48
N ILE A 31 1.73 -6.31 -0.86
CA ILE A 31 1.31 -7.67 -1.21
C ILE A 31 0.81 -7.61 -2.66
N PRO A 32 1.65 -7.98 -3.65
CA PRO A 32 1.22 -8.07 -5.03
C PRO A 32 0.24 -9.25 -5.17
N GLY A 33 -1.01 -8.95 -5.52
CA GLY A 33 -2.00 -9.95 -5.91
C GLY A 33 -2.18 -9.96 -7.42
N GLU A 34 -2.62 -11.09 -8.00
CA GLU A 34 -2.76 -11.27 -9.45
C GLU A 34 -3.62 -10.19 -10.13
N ASN A 35 -4.63 -9.65 -9.45
CA ASN A 35 -5.55 -8.65 -10.00
C ASN A 35 -5.42 -7.25 -9.37
N ARG A 36 -4.77 -7.13 -8.21
CA ARG A 36 -4.70 -5.85 -7.48
C ARG A 36 -3.55 -5.85 -6.47
N MET A 37 -2.97 -4.67 -6.30
CA MET A 37 -1.96 -4.44 -5.27
C MET A 37 -2.65 -4.26 -3.92
N ALA A 38 -2.30 -5.05 -2.91
CA ALA A 38 -2.70 -4.78 -1.54
C ALA A 38 -1.49 -4.26 -0.75
N ILE A 39 -1.74 -3.44 0.25
CA ILE A 39 -0.72 -2.92 1.17
C ILE A 39 -1.21 -3.23 2.57
N GLY A 40 -0.61 -4.23 3.21
CA GLY A 40 -0.80 -4.50 4.62
C GLY A 40 -0.19 -3.39 5.45
N VAL A 41 -0.92 -2.83 6.39
CA VAL A 41 -0.41 -1.88 7.37
C VAL A 41 -0.33 -2.61 8.70
N LEU A 42 0.90 -2.91 9.10
CA LEU A 42 1.24 -3.53 10.37
C LEU A 42 1.62 -2.40 11.35
N GLY A 43 1.07 -2.45 12.56
CA GLY A 43 1.33 -1.51 13.65
C GLY A 43 1.62 -2.27 14.93
#